data_AF-A0A2W4M2U3-F1
#
_entry.id   AF-A0A2W4M2U3-F1
#
_cell.length_a   1.000
_cell.length_b   1.000
_cell.length_c   1.000
_cell.angle_alpha   90.00
_cell.angle_beta   90.00
_cell.angle_gamma   90.00
#
_symmetry.space_group_name_H-M   'P 1'
#
loop_
_entity.id
_entity.type
_entity.pdbx_description
1 polymer ?
#
loop_
_entity_poly.entity_id
_entity_poly.type
_entity_poly.pdbx_seq_one_letter_code
_entity_poly.pdbx_strand_id
1 'polypeptide(L)'
;MEIGVILFTLGAYGLAGYLSWQERAPHYVVALLGGHLAALASPLWQALYGFSYDPSLPALYTWQRSEEIAYTLPRAIFLAAWTAALPPLVIFYLYRRRLWFASYLTTMLTFALFVLYHLLVESIGVRAGWWAYGPTELPLGFSTATLAALMNGLVSLGILAALLLTHHYALGSLLLFLLPMPLALTLLVHGLLGAPLYTVLLLRAQSWAGVIGMLGTLGLLVWAAHIVASGMSQQFVGRFSLER
;
A
#
# COMPACT_ATOMS: atom_id res chain seq x y z
N MET A 1 14.81 -2.07 -19.29
CA MET A 1 13.64 -1.78 -18.43
C MET A 1 14.02 -1.31 -17.04
N GLU A 2 14.98 -1.96 -16.36
CA GLU A 2 15.51 -1.53 -15.06
C GLU A 2 16.00 -0.06 -15.04
N ILE A 3 16.64 0.40 -16.12
CA ILE A 3 17.05 1.81 -16.29
C ILE A 3 15.87 2.78 -16.15
N GLY A 4 14.71 2.45 -16.73
CA GLY A 4 13.52 3.29 -16.62
C GLY A 4 13.06 3.42 -15.17
N VAL A 5 12.99 2.29 -14.45
CA VAL A 5 12.65 2.27 -13.03
C VAL A 5 13.65 3.11 -12.22
N ILE A 6 14.95 2.96 -12.46
CA ILE A 6 16.00 3.75 -11.79
C ILE A 6 15.78 5.25 -12.03
N LEU A 7 15.56 5.67 -13.28
CA LEU A 7 15.33 7.08 -13.62
C LEU A 7 14.08 7.63 -12.94
N PHE A 8 12.97 6.88 -12.92
CA PHE A 8 11.77 7.29 -12.22
C PHE A 8 11.95 7.33 -10.70
N THR A 9 12.69 6.38 -10.12
CA THR A 9 13.02 6.39 -8.68
C THR A 9 13.87 7.60 -8.32
N LEU A 10 14.89 7.92 -9.12
CA LEU A 10 15.70 9.13 -8.93
C LEU A 10 14.86 10.40 -9.05
N GLY A 11 13.95 10.46 -10.03
CA GLY A 11 13.01 11.56 -10.17
C GLY A 11 12.07 11.70 -8.98
N ALA A 12 11.51 10.60 -8.48
CA ALA A 12 10.62 10.59 -7.32
C ALA A 12 11.33 11.06 -6.05
N TYR A 13 12.54 10.55 -5.78
CA TYR A 13 13.35 11.00 -4.64
C TYR A 13 13.87 12.43 -4.81
N GLY A 14 14.23 12.84 -6.02
CA GLY A 14 14.63 14.22 -6.33
C GLY A 14 13.49 15.20 -6.05
N LEU A 15 12.27 14.87 -6.50
CA LEU A 15 11.07 15.66 -6.22
C LEU A 15 10.73 15.66 -4.73
N ALA A 16 10.79 14.51 -4.05
CA ALA A 16 10.54 14.42 -2.62
C ALA A 16 11.57 15.23 -1.80
N GLY A 17 12.85 15.20 -2.20
CA GLY A 17 13.91 16.01 -1.61
C GLY A 17 13.71 17.50 -1.86
N TYR A 18 13.33 17.88 -3.08
CA TYR A 18 12.98 19.26 -3.41
C TYR A 18 11.80 19.78 -2.59
N LEU A 19 10.69 19.03 -2.52
CA LEU A 19 9.53 19.38 -1.70
C LEU A 19 9.87 19.42 -0.21
N SER A 20 10.67 18.46 0.26
CA SER A 20 11.15 18.43 1.64
C SER A 20 12.00 19.65 1.98
N TRP A 21 12.81 20.13 1.04
CA TRP A 21 13.61 21.34 1.21
C TRP A 21 12.73 22.60 1.19
N GLN A 22 11.87 22.72 0.18
CA GLN A 22 11.01 23.88 -0.04
C GLN A 22 10.04 24.08 1.12
N GLU A 23 9.43 23.00 1.62
CA GLU A 23 8.41 23.06 2.67
C GLU A 23 8.95 22.74 4.07
N ARG A 24 10.29 22.60 4.18
CA ARG A 24 11.03 22.24 5.42
C ARG A 24 10.42 21.04 6.15
N ALA A 25 9.94 20.06 5.39
CA ALA A 25 9.14 18.93 5.88
C ALA A 25 9.72 17.60 5.37
N PRO A 26 10.45 16.83 6.20
CA PRO A 26 11.08 15.58 5.79
C PRO A 26 10.10 14.43 5.48
N HIS A 27 8.80 14.64 5.69
CA HIS A 27 7.73 13.65 5.51
C HIS A 27 7.75 12.98 4.14
N TYR A 28 8.03 13.73 3.07
CA TYR A 28 8.08 13.19 1.70
C TYR A 28 9.13 12.08 1.57
N VAL A 29 10.37 12.35 1.98
CA VAL A 29 11.47 11.40 1.86
C VAL A 29 11.28 10.22 2.81
N VAL A 30 10.85 10.48 4.05
CA VAL A 30 10.64 9.41 5.05
C VAL A 30 9.53 8.45 4.64
N ALA A 31 8.43 8.95 4.07
CA ALA A 31 7.35 8.10 3.58
C ALA A 31 7.79 7.22 2.39
N LEU A 32 8.58 7.76 1.46
CA LEU A 32 9.13 6.96 0.36
C LEU A 32 10.02 5.84 0.88
N LEU A 33 10.93 6.14 1.83
CA LEU A 33 11.77 5.14 2.48
C LEU A 33 10.94 4.06 3.18
N GLY A 34 9.86 4.45 3.86
CA GLY A 34 8.93 3.52 4.49
C GLY A 34 8.27 2.58 3.48
N GLY A 35 7.97 3.06 2.26
CA GLY A 35 7.50 2.22 1.16
C GLY A 35 8.47 1.09 0.79
N HIS A 36 9.78 1.36 0.79
CA HIS A 36 10.78 0.31 0.57
C HIS A 36 10.82 -0.71 1.70
N LEU A 37 10.65 -0.28 2.96
CA LEU A 37 10.54 -1.20 4.08
C LEU A 37 9.32 -2.11 3.94
N ALA A 38 8.18 -1.58 3.49
CA ALA A 38 7.00 -2.39 3.21
C ALA A 38 7.23 -3.41 2.09
N ALA A 39 8.02 -3.07 1.07
CA ALA A 39 8.36 -3.98 -0.02
C ALA A 39 9.17 -5.19 0.42
N LEU A 40 9.90 -5.10 1.54
CA LEU A 40 10.58 -6.26 2.16
C LEU A 40 9.60 -7.32 2.70
N ALA A 41 8.31 -6.99 2.85
CA ALA A 41 7.29 -7.99 3.17
C ALA A 41 6.75 -8.70 1.91
N SER A 42 7.15 -8.31 0.71
CA SER A 42 6.56 -8.85 -0.53
C SER A 42 6.66 -10.39 -0.66
N PRO A 43 7.80 -11.05 -0.36
CA PRO A 43 7.86 -12.52 -0.39
C PRO A 43 6.88 -13.20 0.57
N LEU A 44 6.55 -12.57 1.70
CA LEU A 44 5.50 -13.06 2.59
C LEU A 44 4.13 -13.02 1.92
N TRP A 45 3.84 -11.94 1.17
CA TRP A 45 2.58 -11.82 0.45
C TRP A 45 2.49 -12.77 -0.74
N GLN A 46 3.59 -13.03 -1.45
CA GLN A 46 3.64 -14.09 -2.46
C GLN A 46 3.25 -15.45 -1.87
N ALA A 47 3.76 -15.77 -0.68
CA ALA A 47 3.46 -17.02 0.00
C ALA A 47 2.01 -17.14 0.47
N LEU A 48 1.37 -16.04 0.88
CA LEU A 48 0.00 -16.05 1.40
C LEU A 48 -1.06 -15.96 0.29
N TYR A 49 -0.78 -15.19 -0.76
CA TYR A 49 -1.75 -14.89 -1.83
C TYR A 49 -1.49 -15.59 -3.15
N GLY A 50 -0.37 -16.33 -3.27
CA GLY A 50 -0.13 -17.21 -4.41
C GLY A 50 0.15 -16.47 -5.73
N PHE A 51 0.76 -15.28 -5.66
CA PHE A 51 1.33 -14.61 -6.83
C PHE A 51 2.84 -14.83 -6.87
N SER A 52 3.43 -14.70 -8.05
CA SER A 52 4.88 -14.82 -8.25
C SER A 52 5.38 -13.70 -9.16
N TYR A 53 6.62 -13.28 -8.92
CA TYR A 53 7.31 -12.39 -9.83
C TYR A 53 7.97 -13.15 -10.98
N ASP A 54 8.27 -12.43 -12.06
CA ASP A 54 9.02 -12.98 -13.17
C ASP A 54 10.42 -13.45 -12.72
N PRO A 55 10.75 -14.75 -12.89
CA PRO A 55 12.05 -15.30 -12.50
C PRO A 55 13.22 -14.74 -13.33
N SER A 56 12.95 -14.11 -14.49
CA SER A 56 13.98 -13.48 -15.31
C SER A 56 14.55 -12.19 -14.68
N LEU A 57 13.82 -11.60 -13.71
CA LEU A 57 14.24 -10.37 -13.06
C LEU A 57 15.32 -10.63 -11.99
N PRO A 58 16.39 -9.81 -11.94
CA PRO A 58 17.41 -9.94 -10.91
C PRO A 58 16.82 -9.79 -9.50
N ALA A 59 16.97 -10.82 -8.67
CA ALA A 59 16.49 -10.82 -7.29
C ALA A 59 17.39 -9.95 -6.39
N LEU A 60 16.78 -9.11 -5.55
CA LEU A 60 17.44 -8.44 -4.45
C LEU A 60 17.76 -9.42 -3.32
N TYR A 61 16.76 -10.23 -2.95
CA TYR A 61 16.93 -11.37 -2.06
C TYR A 61 15.86 -12.42 -2.36
N THR A 62 16.11 -13.63 -1.87
CA THR A 62 15.24 -14.78 -2.03
C THR A 62 14.90 -15.35 -0.66
N TRP A 63 13.62 -15.55 -0.40
CA TRP A 63 13.14 -16.28 0.77
C TRP A 63 12.76 -17.70 0.35
N GLN A 64 13.60 -18.65 0.75
CA GLN A 64 13.41 -20.06 0.42
C GLN A 64 12.54 -20.73 1.49
N ARG A 65 11.40 -21.30 1.07
CA ARG A 65 10.49 -22.05 1.96
C ARG A 65 10.74 -23.55 1.90
N SER A 66 11.12 -24.05 0.72
CA SER A 66 11.47 -25.45 0.46
C SER A 66 12.50 -25.52 -0.67
N GLU A 67 13.09 -26.69 -0.93
CA GLU A 67 14.02 -26.90 -2.06
C GLU A 67 13.38 -26.51 -3.40
N GLU A 68 12.06 -26.64 -3.53
CA GLU A 68 11.32 -26.38 -4.77
C GLU A 68 10.62 -25.01 -4.82
N ILE A 69 10.44 -24.33 -3.67
CA ILE A 69 9.65 -23.09 -3.59
C ILE A 69 10.50 -21.95 -3.03
N ALA A 70 10.84 -21.01 -3.92
CA ALA A 70 11.57 -19.79 -3.62
C ALA A 70 10.71 -18.57 -3.97
N TYR A 71 10.52 -17.68 -2.98
CA TYR A 71 9.85 -16.39 -3.17
C TYR A 71 10.91 -15.30 -3.26
N THR A 72 11.00 -14.64 -4.42
CA THR A 72 12.04 -13.64 -4.69
C THR A 72 11.47 -12.24 -4.52
N LEU A 73 12.30 -11.27 -4.11
CA LEU A 73 11.97 -9.86 -4.29
C LEU A 73 12.86 -9.31 -5.42
N PRO A 74 12.33 -9.06 -6.63
CA PRO A 74 13.10 -8.46 -7.70
C PRO A 74 13.61 -7.07 -7.34
N ARG A 75 14.85 -6.75 -7.72
CA ARG A 75 15.48 -5.45 -7.47
C ARG A 75 14.68 -4.31 -8.11
N ALA A 76 14.18 -4.50 -9.33
CA ALA A 76 13.35 -3.49 -10.00
C ALA A 76 12.08 -3.16 -9.20
N ILE A 77 11.44 -4.17 -8.60
CA ILE A 77 10.21 -3.98 -7.82
C ILE A 77 10.51 -3.29 -6.49
N PHE A 78 11.61 -3.67 -5.85
CA PHE A 78 12.10 -2.94 -4.67
C PHE A 78 12.42 -1.48 -4.99
N LEU A 79 13.08 -1.20 -6.12
CA LEU A 79 13.36 0.17 -6.55
C LEU A 79 12.10 0.96 -6.88
N ALA A 80 11.06 0.29 -7.39
CA ALA A 80 9.75 0.88 -7.67
C ALA A 80 8.82 0.99 -6.44
N ALA A 81 9.26 0.58 -5.25
CA ALA A 81 8.41 0.55 -4.05
C ALA A 81 7.86 1.92 -3.63
N TRP A 82 8.51 3.01 -4.07
CA TRP A 82 8.00 4.39 -3.88
C TRP A 82 6.61 4.59 -4.48
N THR A 83 6.20 3.79 -5.48
CA THR A 83 4.86 3.86 -6.10
C THR A 83 3.74 3.63 -5.09
N ALA A 84 3.94 2.79 -4.07
CA ALA A 84 2.95 2.57 -3.00
C ALA A 84 2.75 3.81 -2.11
N ALA A 85 3.78 4.65 -1.96
CA ALA A 85 3.73 5.86 -1.14
C ALA A 85 3.37 7.12 -1.94
N LEU A 86 3.36 7.06 -3.28
CA LEU A 86 3.11 8.24 -4.11
C LEU A 86 1.67 8.79 -3.96
N PRO A 87 0.60 7.99 -4.08
CA PRO A 87 -0.76 8.50 -3.91
C PRO A 87 -1.01 9.22 -2.58
N PRO A 88 -0.61 8.67 -1.41
CA PRO A 88 -0.80 9.39 -0.16
C PRO A 88 0.03 10.67 -0.08
N LEU A 89 1.24 10.72 -0.65
CA LEU A 89 2.05 11.94 -0.69
C LEU A 89 1.44 13.04 -1.56
N VAL A 90 0.85 12.68 -2.70
CA VAL A 90 0.14 13.64 -3.56
C VAL A 90 -1.03 14.26 -2.81
N ILE A 91 -1.87 13.44 -2.18
CA ILE A 91 -3.01 13.95 -1.42
C ILE A 91 -2.55 14.76 -0.20
N PHE A 92 -1.52 14.31 0.50
CA PHE A 92 -0.92 15.06 1.61
C PHE A 92 -0.43 16.45 1.17
N TYR A 93 0.22 16.56 0.01
CA TYR A 93 0.61 17.84 -0.56
C TYR A 93 -0.61 18.73 -0.86
N LEU A 94 -1.68 18.19 -1.46
CA LEU A 94 -2.91 18.93 -1.72
C LEU A 94 -3.58 19.43 -0.42
N TYR A 95 -3.54 18.63 0.64
CA TYR A 95 -3.98 19.03 1.97
C TYR A 95 -3.19 20.23 2.50
N ARG A 96 -1.86 20.19 2.43
CA ARG A 96 -1.01 21.32 2.88
C ARG A 96 -1.29 22.61 2.12
N ARG A 97 -1.66 22.50 0.84
CA ARG A 97 -2.03 23.63 -0.01
C ARG A 97 -3.51 24.06 0.10
N ARG A 98 -4.29 23.43 1.00
CA ARG A 98 -5.74 23.66 1.17
C ARG A 98 -6.55 23.43 -0.12
N LEU A 99 -6.03 22.63 -1.05
CA LEU A 99 -6.72 22.19 -2.27
C LEU A 99 -7.56 20.93 -2.04
N TRP A 100 -7.41 20.31 -0.86
CA TRP A 100 -8.17 19.14 -0.43
C TRP A 100 -8.56 19.29 1.04
N PHE A 101 -9.67 18.68 1.44
CA PHE A 101 -10.21 18.77 2.80
C PHE A 101 -10.63 17.40 3.35
N ALA A 102 -10.58 17.26 4.68
CA ALA A 102 -10.78 16.01 5.38
C ALA A 102 -12.23 15.93 5.87
N SER A 103 -13.10 15.44 4.99
CA SER A 103 -14.47 15.05 5.32
C SER A 103 -14.59 13.54 5.15
N TYR A 104 -15.67 12.96 5.68
CA TYR A 104 -15.94 11.54 5.47
C TYR A 104 -16.04 11.20 3.97
N LEU A 105 -16.79 12.01 3.21
CA LEU A 105 -17.00 11.80 1.78
C LEU A 105 -15.70 11.95 0.98
N THR A 106 -14.91 12.99 1.24
CA THR A 106 -13.63 13.18 0.53
C THR A 106 -12.60 12.12 0.91
N THR A 107 -12.60 11.61 2.14
CA THR A 107 -11.73 10.50 2.53
C THR A 107 -12.14 9.20 1.84
N MET A 108 -13.44 8.92 1.72
CA MET A 108 -13.96 7.79 0.92
C MET A 108 -13.62 7.92 -0.57
N LEU A 109 -13.76 9.14 -1.12
CA LEU A 109 -13.31 9.42 -2.49
C LEU A 109 -11.80 9.20 -2.65
N THR A 110 -11.01 9.64 -1.68
CA THR A 110 -9.55 9.44 -1.66
C THR A 110 -9.20 7.95 -1.65
N PHE A 111 -9.90 7.16 -0.84
CA PHE A 111 -9.76 5.70 -0.84
C PHE A 111 -10.07 5.11 -2.22
N ALA A 112 -11.19 5.49 -2.84
CA ALA A 112 -11.55 5.04 -4.19
C ALA A 112 -10.47 5.41 -5.24
N LEU A 113 -9.93 6.63 -5.19
CA LEU A 113 -8.84 7.07 -6.06
C LEU A 113 -7.56 6.26 -5.84
N PHE A 114 -7.23 5.91 -4.59
CA PHE A 114 -6.09 5.04 -4.29
C PHE A 114 -6.30 3.63 -4.83
N VAL A 115 -7.50 3.07 -4.70
CA VAL A 115 -7.83 1.75 -5.28
C VAL A 115 -7.67 1.80 -6.81
N LEU A 116 -8.18 2.83 -7.47
CA LEU A 116 -8.04 3.00 -8.92
C LEU A 116 -6.58 3.12 -9.35
N TYR A 117 -5.77 3.91 -8.62
CA TYR A 117 -4.34 4.01 -8.87
C TYR A 117 -3.64 2.66 -8.76
N HIS A 118 -3.89 1.90 -7.69
CA HIS A 118 -3.26 0.60 -7.51
C HIS A 118 -3.75 -0.41 -8.55
N LEU A 119 -5.02 -0.38 -8.93
CA LEU A 119 -5.55 -1.22 -9.99
C LEU A 119 -4.86 -0.94 -11.34
N LEU A 120 -4.53 0.33 -11.62
CA LEU A 120 -3.72 0.70 -12.78
C LEU A 120 -2.30 0.14 -12.69
N VAL A 121 -1.63 0.27 -11.54
CA VAL A 121 -0.30 -0.32 -11.31
C VAL A 121 -0.32 -1.84 -11.49
N GLU A 122 -1.31 -2.53 -10.91
CA GLU A 122 -1.51 -3.97 -11.07
C GLU A 122 -1.72 -4.36 -12.53
N SER A 123 -2.58 -3.62 -13.23
CA SER A 123 -2.86 -3.88 -14.65
C SER A 123 -1.62 -3.69 -15.53
N ILE A 124 -0.80 -2.68 -15.26
CA ILE A 124 0.45 -2.42 -15.98
C ILE A 124 1.47 -3.52 -15.66
N GLY A 125 1.64 -3.87 -14.40
CA GLY A 125 2.60 -4.89 -13.96
C GLY A 125 2.31 -6.27 -14.54
N VAL A 126 1.05 -6.69 -14.50
CA VAL A 126 0.61 -7.96 -15.10
C VAL A 126 0.80 -7.95 -16.62
N ARG A 127 0.41 -6.86 -17.31
CA ARG A 127 0.57 -6.75 -18.77
C ARG A 127 2.04 -6.69 -19.21
N ALA A 128 2.90 -6.09 -18.38
CA ALA A 128 4.33 -6.05 -18.59
C ALA A 128 5.04 -7.37 -18.21
N GLY A 129 4.30 -8.33 -17.64
CA GLY A 129 4.82 -9.61 -17.21
C GLY A 129 5.69 -9.54 -15.95
N TRP A 130 5.60 -8.48 -15.15
CA TRP A 130 6.45 -8.31 -13.95
C TRP A 130 6.03 -9.24 -12.81
N TRP A 131 4.74 -9.54 -12.72
CA TRP A 131 4.18 -10.58 -11.86
C TRP A 131 3.00 -11.25 -12.54
N ALA A 132 2.73 -12.47 -12.10
CA ALA A 132 1.57 -13.25 -12.48
C ALA A 132 0.83 -13.72 -11.24
N TYR A 133 -0.48 -13.78 -11.35
CA TYR A 133 -1.33 -14.45 -10.37
C TYR A 133 -1.49 -15.91 -10.77
N GLY A 134 -1.54 -16.80 -9.77
CA GLY A 134 -1.83 -18.21 -10.02
C GLY A 134 -3.19 -18.43 -10.71
N PRO A 135 -3.42 -19.62 -11.28
CA PRO A 135 -4.63 -19.94 -12.02
C PRO A 135 -5.90 -20.04 -11.15
N THR A 136 -5.75 -19.95 -9.83
CA THR A 136 -6.87 -20.05 -8.90
C THR A 136 -7.65 -18.74 -8.91
N GLU A 137 -8.79 -18.73 -9.60
CA GLU A 137 -9.75 -17.64 -9.49
C GLU A 137 -10.21 -17.50 -8.03
N LEU A 138 -10.29 -16.26 -7.54
CA LEU A 138 -10.86 -16.03 -6.23
C LEU A 138 -12.37 -16.35 -6.26
N PRO A 139 -12.94 -16.76 -5.12
CA PRO A 139 -14.38 -16.97 -5.01
C PRO A 139 -15.19 -15.76 -5.53
N LEU A 140 -16.37 -16.02 -6.08
CA LEU A 140 -17.28 -15.02 -6.66
C LEU A 140 -16.80 -14.37 -7.97
N GLY A 141 -15.79 -14.95 -8.64
CA GLY A 141 -15.22 -14.40 -9.88
C GLY A 141 -14.43 -13.11 -9.66
N PHE A 142 -13.96 -12.89 -8.43
CA PHE A 142 -13.19 -11.70 -8.10
C PHE A 142 -11.76 -11.81 -8.65
N SER A 143 -11.23 -10.74 -9.22
CA SER A 143 -9.83 -10.73 -9.66
C SER A 143 -8.89 -10.51 -8.47
N THR A 144 -7.81 -11.27 -8.41
CA THR A 144 -6.72 -11.08 -7.42
C THR A 144 -6.12 -9.68 -7.52
N ALA A 145 -6.05 -9.11 -8.72
CA ALA A 145 -5.61 -7.73 -8.92
C ALA A 145 -6.54 -6.71 -8.24
N THR A 146 -7.86 -6.94 -8.29
CA THR A 146 -8.84 -6.06 -7.63
C THR A 146 -8.70 -6.14 -6.11
N LEU A 147 -8.51 -7.34 -5.56
CA LEU A 147 -8.29 -7.52 -4.13
C LEU A 147 -6.98 -6.84 -3.69
N ALA A 148 -5.88 -7.07 -4.41
CA ALA A 148 -4.59 -6.42 -4.14
C ALA A 148 -4.70 -4.89 -4.20
N ALA A 149 -5.43 -4.35 -5.19
CA ALA A 149 -5.68 -2.92 -5.30
C ALA A 149 -6.51 -2.36 -4.13
N LEU A 150 -7.54 -3.09 -3.66
CA LEU A 150 -8.32 -2.70 -2.47
C LEU A 150 -7.44 -2.65 -1.22
N MET A 151 -6.61 -3.66 -1.02
CA MET A 151 -5.72 -3.77 0.14
C MET A 151 -4.63 -2.68 0.11
N ASN A 152 -3.97 -2.49 -1.02
CA ASN A 152 -2.98 -1.42 -1.18
C ASN A 152 -3.60 -0.02 -1.13
N GLY A 153 -4.84 0.15 -1.60
CA GLY A 153 -5.62 1.36 -1.41
C GLY A 153 -5.86 1.68 0.06
N LEU A 154 -6.15 0.65 0.88
CA LEU A 154 -6.35 0.82 2.33
C LEU A 154 -5.03 1.12 3.05
N VAL A 155 -3.94 0.45 2.66
CA VAL A 155 -2.58 0.77 3.15
C VAL A 155 -2.26 2.23 2.85
N SER A 156 -2.49 2.69 1.62
CA SER A 156 -2.27 4.08 1.22
C SER A 156 -3.12 5.07 2.02
N LEU A 157 -4.38 4.73 2.29
CA LEU A 157 -5.24 5.54 3.15
C LEU A 157 -4.69 5.64 4.58
N GLY A 158 -4.19 4.53 5.13
CA GLY A 158 -3.52 4.51 6.44
C GLY A 158 -2.23 5.35 6.45
N ILE A 159 -1.43 5.30 5.38
CA ILE A 159 -0.22 6.12 5.24
C ILE A 159 -0.59 7.60 5.19
N LEU A 160 -1.63 7.98 4.44
CA LEU A 160 -2.14 9.35 4.42
C LEU A 160 -2.57 9.82 5.82
N ALA A 161 -3.33 9.00 6.55
CA ALA A 161 -3.73 9.32 7.92
C ALA A 161 -2.50 9.51 8.83
N ALA A 162 -1.50 8.63 8.74
CA ALA A 162 -0.25 8.75 9.50
C ALA A 162 0.54 10.02 9.15
N LEU A 163 0.63 10.38 7.87
CA LEU A 163 1.27 11.62 7.41
C LEU A 163 0.58 12.85 8.00
N LEU A 164 -0.75 12.88 7.96
CA LEU A 164 -1.53 13.98 8.51
C LEU A 164 -1.44 14.07 10.03
N LEU A 165 -1.31 12.95 10.75
CA LEU A 165 -1.11 12.93 12.20
C LEU A 165 0.29 13.39 12.62
N THR A 166 1.31 13.01 11.85
CA THR A 166 2.73 13.24 12.18
C THR A 166 3.32 14.50 11.55
N HIS A 167 2.50 15.36 10.91
CA HIS A 167 3.01 16.52 10.18
C HIS A 167 3.79 17.53 11.04
N HIS A 168 3.53 17.60 12.35
CA HIS A 168 4.24 18.46 13.30
C HIS A 168 5.45 17.79 13.97
N TYR A 169 5.73 16.52 13.68
CA TYR A 169 6.77 15.78 14.39
C TYR A 169 8.16 16.22 13.92
N ALA A 170 9.09 16.32 14.87
CA ALA A 170 10.50 16.46 14.57
C ALA A 170 11.04 15.22 13.83
N LEU A 171 12.14 15.37 13.08
CA LEU A 171 12.70 14.31 12.24
C LEU A 171 12.93 12.99 13.00
N GLY A 172 13.45 13.04 14.23
CA GLY A 172 13.69 11.85 15.04
C GLY A 172 12.40 11.06 15.33
N SER A 173 11.35 11.75 15.80
CA SER A 173 10.04 11.14 16.01
C SER A 173 9.39 10.70 14.70
N LEU A 174 9.57 11.46 13.63
CA LEU A 174 9.07 11.09 12.31
C LEU A 174 9.69 9.78 11.82
N LEU A 175 11.01 9.62 11.95
CA LEU A 175 11.69 8.36 11.62
C LEU A 175 11.22 7.21 12.51
N LEU A 176 10.95 7.46 13.79
CA LEU A 176 10.48 6.42 14.69
C LEU A 176 9.05 5.95 14.37
N PHE A 177 8.16 6.87 14.01
CA PHE A 177 6.74 6.57 13.82
C PHE A 177 6.34 6.35 12.36
N LEU A 178 6.77 7.21 11.44
CA LEU A 178 6.34 7.17 10.05
C LEU A 178 7.13 6.15 9.22
N LEU A 179 8.43 6.00 9.46
CA LEU A 179 9.27 5.06 8.70
C LEU A 179 8.77 3.60 8.78
N PRO A 180 8.46 3.02 9.95
CA PRO A 180 7.95 1.66 10.03
C PRO A 180 6.46 1.55 9.66
N MET A 181 5.74 2.67 9.55
CA MET A 181 4.29 2.65 9.39
C MET A 181 3.82 1.92 8.13
N PRO A 182 4.40 2.12 6.93
CA PRO A 182 3.99 1.37 5.75
C PRO A 182 4.14 -0.14 5.94
N LEU A 183 5.23 -0.61 6.56
CA LEU A 183 5.40 -2.03 6.87
C LEU A 183 4.32 -2.53 7.84
N ALA A 184 4.09 -1.80 8.94
CA ALA A 184 3.06 -2.14 9.92
C ALA A 184 1.65 -2.18 9.31
N LEU A 185 1.32 -1.22 8.44
CA LEU A 185 0.04 -1.18 7.72
C LEU A 185 -0.09 -2.32 6.73
N THR A 186 0.96 -2.65 5.99
CA THR A 186 0.93 -3.79 5.08
C THR A 186 0.75 -5.10 5.86
N LEU A 187 1.44 -5.27 7.00
CA LEU A 187 1.24 -6.40 7.89
C LEU A 187 -0.18 -6.47 8.47
N LEU A 188 -0.76 -5.33 8.85
CA LEU A 188 -2.12 -5.25 9.34
C LEU A 188 -3.14 -5.62 8.25
N VAL A 189 -3.03 -5.01 7.07
CA VAL A 189 -4.01 -5.18 6.00
C VAL A 189 -3.87 -6.55 5.34
N HIS A 190 -2.65 -6.95 4.97
CA HIS A 190 -2.38 -8.21 4.29
C HIS A 190 -2.23 -9.40 5.25
N GLY A 191 -1.72 -9.18 6.45
CA GLY A 191 -1.64 -10.23 7.47
C GLY A 191 -2.95 -10.38 8.24
N LEU A 192 -3.44 -9.33 8.90
CA LEU A 192 -4.59 -9.50 9.80
C LEU A 192 -5.94 -9.45 9.07
N LEU A 193 -6.19 -8.39 8.29
CA LEU A 193 -7.50 -8.22 7.65
C LEU A 193 -7.72 -9.23 6.51
N GLY A 194 -6.64 -9.66 5.86
CA GLY A 194 -6.66 -10.70 4.83
C GLY A 194 -6.72 -12.14 5.35
N ALA A 195 -6.60 -12.35 6.66
CA ALA A 195 -6.56 -13.67 7.28
C ALA A 195 -7.74 -14.59 6.94
N PRO A 196 -9.00 -14.10 6.92
CA PRO A 196 -10.14 -14.96 6.59
C PRO A 196 -10.00 -15.61 5.20
N LEU A 197 -9.44 -14.90 4.21
CA LEU A 197 -9.24 -15.44 2.87
C LEU A 197 -8.03 -16.36 2.79
N TYR A 198 -6.83 -15.89 3.17
CA TYR A 198 -5.63 -16.71 2.95
C TYR A 198 -5.64 -17.99 3.80
N THR A 199 -6.29 -17.98 4.97
CA THR A 199 -6.41 -19.19 5.80
C THR A 199 -7.16 -20.28 5.06
N VAL A 200 -8.24 -19.90 4.36
CA VAL A 200 -9.02 -20.83 3.54
C VAL A 200 -8.21 -21.31 2.33
N LEU A 201 -7.46 -20.42 1.67
CA LEU A 201 -6.60 -20.77 0.54
C LEU A 201 -5.49 -21.75 0.96
N LEU A 202 -4.83 -21.51 2.10
CA LEU A 202 -3.77 -22.36 2.65
C LEU A 202 -4.30 -23.73 3.07
N LEU A 203 -5.48 -23.79 3.68
CA LEU A 203 -6.12 -25.04 4.10
C LEU A 203 -6.75 -25.81 2.93
N ARG A 204 -6.78 -25.25 1.71
CA ARG A 204 -7.46 -25.81 0.54
C ARG A 204 -8.91 -26.23 0.87
N ALA A 205 -9.60 -25.40 1.64
CA ALA A 205 -10.94 -25.74 2.14
C ALA A 205 -11.98 -25.75 1.01
N GLN A 206 -13.18 -26.27 1.32
CA GLN A 206 -14.30 -26.36 0.37
C GLN A 206 -14.72 -24.98 -0.18
N SER A 207 -15.34 -24.96 -1.35
CA SER A 207 -15.70 -23.74 -2.09
C SER A 207 -16.55 -22.74 -1.28
N TRP A 208 -17.48 -23.21 -0.45
CA TRP A 208 -18.30 -22.34 0.39
C TRP A 208 -17.48 -21.60 1.47
N ALA A 209 -16.45 -22.24 2.02
CA ALA A 209 -15.55 -21.60 2.98
C ALA A 209 -14.74 -20.48 2.30
N GLY A 210 -14.36 -20.68 1.03
CA GLY A 210 -13.69 -19.65 0.24
C GLY A 210 -14.54 -18.39 0.09
N VAL A 211 -15.83 -18.55 -0.20
CA VAL A 211 -16.78 -17.42 -0.28
C VAL A 211 -16.87 -16.68 1.05
N ILE A 212 -16.96 -17.39 2.18
CA ILE A 212 -17.00 -16.77 3.51
C ILE A 212 -15.70 -16.02 3.80
N GLY A 213 -14.54 -16.62 3.52
CA GLY A 213 -13.24 -15.98 3.70
C GLY A 213 -13.10 -14.70 2.86
N MET A 214 -13.59 -14.73 1.63
CA MET A 214 -13.60 -13.58 0.73
C MET A 214 -14.53 -12.46 1.25
N LEU A 215 -15.78 -12.79 1.58
CA LEU A 215 -16.74 -11.82 2.12
C LEU A 215 -16.28 -11.23 3.45
N GLY A 216 -15.70 -12.05 4.32
CA GLY A 216 -15.12 -11.61 5.58
C GLY A 216 -13.97 -10.62 5.37
N THR A 217 -13.06 -10.93 4.43
CA THR A 217 -11.95 -10.02 4.09
C THR A 217 -12.47 -8.71 3.51
N LEU A 218 -13.40 -8.75 2.54
CA LEU A 218 -14.00 -7.54 1.97
C LEU A 218 -14.73 -6.69 3.01
N GLY A 219 -15.49 -7.33 3.90
CA GLY A 219 -16.18 -6.65 4.99
C GLY A 219 -15.22 -5.95 5.93
N LEU A 220 -14.12 -6.61 6.31
CA LEU A 220 -13.06 -6.03 7.14
C LEU A 220 -12.35 -4.85 6.45
N LEU A 221 -12.08 -4.94 5.14
CA LEU A 221 -11.45 -3.85 4.39
C LEU A 221 -12.35 -2.61 4.32
N VAL A 222 -13.65 -2.79 4.00
CA VAL A 222 -14.62 -1.69 3.96
C VAL A 222 -14.80 -1.08 5.34
N TRP A 223 -14.89 -1.91 6.38
CA TRP A 223 -15.01 -1.44 7.76
C TRP A 223 -13.78 -0.66 8.22
N ALA A 224 -12.57 -1.14 7.90
CA ALA A 224 -11.34 -0.42 8.20
C ALA A 224 -11.26 0.93 7.46
N ALA A 225 -11.64 0.98 6.18
CA ALA A 225 -11.72 2.24 5.44
C ALA A 225 -12.71 3.22 6.09
N HIS A 226 -13.86 2.73 6.54
CA HIS A 226 -14.86 3.52 7.26
C HIS A 226 -14.31 4.08 8.60
N ILE A 227 -13.57 3.28 9.38
CA ILE A 227 -12.92 3.74 10.62
C ILE A 227 -11.93 4.87 10.33
N VAL A 228 -11.08 4.70 9.31
CA VAL A 228 -10.09 5.74 8.97
C VAL A 228 -10.78 7.03 8.51
N ALA A 229 -11.82 6.93 7.67
CA ALA A 229 -12.54 8.11 7.21
C ALA A 229 -13.33 8.83 8.30
N SER A 230 -13.98 8.09 9.19
CA SER A 230 -14.66 8.68 10.35
C SER A 230 -13.66 9.35 11.29
N GLY A 231 -12.54 8.70 11.61
CA GLY A 231 -11.47 9.27 12.44
C GLY A 231 -10.88 10.55 11.86
N MET A 232 -10.58 10.57 10.56
CA MET A 232 -10.10 11.78 9.88
C MET A 232 -11.14 12.90 9.91
N SER A 233 -12.41 12.60 9.66
CA SER A 233 -13.46 13.63 9.68
C SER A 233 -13.61 14.29 11.06
N GLN A 234 -13.53 13.52 12.15
CA GLN A 234 -13.70 14.03 13.50
C GLN A 234 -12.51 14.90 13.94
N GLN A 235 -11.29 14.46 13.67
CA GLN A 235 -10.08 15.16 14.12
C GLN A 235 -9.83 16.47 13.38
N PHE A 236 -10.15 16.53 12.07
CA PHE A 236 -9.85 17.70 11.26
C PHE A 236 -11.00 18.73 11.28
N VAL A 237 -12.26 18.31 11.36
CA VAL A 237 -13.38 19.26 11.53
C VAL A 237 -13.29 20.00 12.87
N GLY A 238 -12.85 19.33 13.94
CA GLY A 238 -12.69 19.96 15.26
C GLY A 238 -11.54 20.97 15.37
N ARG A 239 -10.44 20.77 14.63
CA ARG A 239 -9.29 21.71 14.66
C ARG A 239 -9.51 22.97 13.82
N PHE A 240 -10.22 22.88 12.70
CA PHE A 240 -10.47 24.05 11.85
C PHE A 240 -11.61 24.97 12.35
N SER A 241 -12.42 24.55 13.33
CA SER A 241 -13.42 25.43 13.94
C SER A 241 -12.88 26.32 15.07
N LEU A 242 -11.67 26.05 15.56
CA LEU A 242 -11.02 26.80 16.65
C LEU A 242 -10.03 27.87 16.15
N GLU A 243 -9.77 27.92 14.84
CA GLU A 243 -8.90 28.92 14.20
C GLU A 243 -9.70 29.99 13.42
N ARG A 244 -10.99 30.22 13.77
CA ARG A 244 -11.78 31.35 13.29
C ARG A 244 -12.18 32.28 14.41
#